data_AF-A0A520JIT7-F1
#
_entry.id   AF-A0A520JIT7-F1
#
_cell.length_a   1.000
_cell.length_b   1.000
_cell.length_c   1.000
_cell.angle_alpha   90.00
_cell.angle_beta   90.00
_cell.angle_gamma   90.00
#
_symmetry.space_group_name_H-M   'P 1'
#
loop_
_entity.id
_entity.type
_entity.pdbx_description
1 polymer ?
#
loop_
_entity_poly.entity_id
_entity_poly.type
_entity_poly.pdbx_seq_one_letter_code
_entity_poly.pdbx_strand_id
1 'polypeptide(L)'
;RLSPPEGTPEAAIHDEWLHYVESSAAFPIMMTVIGKMMGGLPEGLGKFSEPEVAKTFAYIAEGVGEGPYLMGAKLTLADIQMSYLLATAESAGLLKDQPEVSAYFERLKAVPGYQKAIEIGGPLAPPRR
;
A
#
# COMPACT_ATOMS: atom_id res chain seq x y z
N ARG A 1 2.11 -18.86 10.53
CA ARG A 1 0.81 -18.19 10.32
C ARG A 1 1.11 -16.71 10.10
N LEU A 2 0.39 -16.06 9.18
CA LEU A 2 0.61 -14.64 8.81
C LEU A 2 -0.38 -13.69 9.50
N SER A 3 -1.12 -14.19 10.49
CA SER A 3 -2.09 -13.43 11.28
C SER A 3 -1.82 -13.66 12.76
N PRO A 4 -2.06 -12.66 13.62
CA PRO A 4 -2.02 -12.82 15.07
C PRO A 4 -3.05 -13.86 15.58
N PRO A 5 -2.92 -14.34 16.83
CA PRO A 5 -3.92 -15.20 17.44
C PRO A 5 -5.28 -14.49 17.58
N GLU A 6 -6.36 -15.21 17.34
CA GLU A 6 -7.72 -14.67 17.49
C GLU A 6 -8.00 -14.20 18.92
N GLY A 7 -8.81 -13.15 19.04
CA GLY A 7 -9.22 -12.59 20.34
C GLY A 7 -8.16 -11.75 21.05
N THR A 8 -7.02 -11.47 20.42
CA THR A 8 -6.00 -10.56 20.98
C THR A 8 -6.13 -9.14 20.41
N PRO A 9 -5.62 -8.11 21.11
CA PRO A 9 -5.58 -6.75 20.56
C PRO A 9 -4.83 -6.65 19.23
N GLU A 10 -3.78 -7.45 19.03
CA GLU A 10 -3.01 -7.47 17.79
C GLU A 10 -3.84 -7.98 16.61
N ALA A 11 -4.77 -8.92 16.82
CA ALA A 11 -5.69 -9.35 15.78
C ALA A 11 -6.61 -8.21 15.34
N ALA A 12 -7.12 -7.40 16.28
CA ALA A 12 -7.94 -6.24 15.96
C ALA A 12 -7.17 -5.19 15.14
N ILE A 13 -5.92 -4.89 15.52
CA ILE A 13 -5.05 -3.95 14.78
C ILE A 13 -4.71 -4.51 13.39
N HIS A 14 -4.43 -5.80 13.29
CA HIS A 14 -4.18 -6.47 12.02
C HIS A 14 -5.39 -6.36 11.08
N ASP A 15 -6.60 -6.59 11.59
CA ASP A 15 -7.84 -6.50 10.82
C ASP A 15 -8.18 -5.04 10.45
N GLU A 16 -7.86 -4.08 11.33
CA GLU A 16 -7.94 -2.66 11.01
C GLU A 16 -7.06 -2.33 9.79
N TRP A 17 -5.82 -2.81 9.74
CA TRP A 17 -4.97 -2.61 8.57
C TRP A 17 -5.53 -3.24 7.30
N LEU A 18 -6.06 -4.46 7.38
CA LEU A 18 -6.71 -5.09 6.23
C LEU A 18 -7.88 -4.24 5.72
N HIS A 19 -8.78 -3.80 6.60
CA HIS A 19 -9.89 -2.93 6.21
C HIS A 19 -9.41 -1.58 5.67
N TYR A 20 -8.40 -0.98 6.30
CA TYR A 20 -7.86 0.33 5.90
C TYR A 20 -7.31 0.29 4.47
N VAL A 21 -6.56 -0.77 4.12
CA VAL A 21 -5.99 -0.95 2.78
C VAL A 21 -7.09 -1.01 1.71
N GLU A 22 -8.15 -1.78 1.95
CA GLU A 22 -9.25 -1.97 0.99
C GLU A 22 -10.18 -0.76 0.86
N SER A 23 -10.28 0.06 1.90
CA SER A 23 -11.23 1.17 1.96
C SER A 23 -10.53 2.53 1.84
N SER A 24 -10.17 3.13 2.98
CA SER A 24 -9.65 4.49 3.10
C SER A 24 -8.41 4.73 2.25
N ALA A 25 -7.48 3.77 2.20
CA ALA A 25 -6.24 3.92 1.44
C ALA A 25 -6.43 3.69 -0.06
N ALA A 26 -7.18 2.66 -0.44
CA ALA A 26 -7.41 2.31 -1.84
C ALA A 26 -8.13 3.41 -2.62
N PHE A 27 -9.15 4.04 -2.02
CA PHE A 27 -10.01 4.98 -2.73
C PHE A 27 -9.27 6.18 -3.37
N PRO A 28 -8.52 7.01 -2.63
CA PRO A 28 -7.83 8.17 -3.21
C PRO A 28 -6.70 7.77 -4.18
N ILE A 29 -6.01 6.66 -3.92
CA ILE A 29 -4.94 6.14 -4.79
C ILE A 29 -5.53 5.68 -6.13
N MET A 30 -6.58 4.85 -6.10
CA MET A 30 -7.23 4.32 -7.30
C MET A 30 -7.89 5.43 -8.12
N MET A 31 -8.53 6.41 -7.47
CA MET A 31 -9.08 7.57 -8.16
C MET A 31 -7.97 8.34 -8.91
N THR A 32 -6.82 8.57 -8.26
CA THR A 32 -5.66 9.21 -8.90
C THR A 32 -5.12 8.40 -10.08
N VAL A 33 -5.01 7.08 -9.93
CA VAL A 33 -4.53 6.17 -10.99
C VAL A 33 -5.47 6.20 -12.19
N ILE A 34 -6.77 6.02 -11.98
CA ILE A 34 -7.78 6.05 -13.04
C ILE A 34 -7.80 7.41 -13.72
N GLY A 35 -7.75 8.50 -12.96
CA GLY A 35 -7.68 9.84 -13.51
C GLY A 35 -6.47 10.02 -14.44
N LYS A 36 -5.27 9.56 -14.03
CA LYS A 36 -4.09 9.58 -14.90
C LYS A 36 -4.28 8.76 -16.18
N MET A 37 -4.91 7.59 -16.09
CA MET A 37 -5.23 6.76 -17.27
C MET A 37 -6.21 7.45 -18.23
N MET A 38 -7.08 8.32 -17.73
CA MET A 38 -8.08 9.07 -18.51
C MET A 38 -7.59 10.46 -18.97
N GLY A 39 -6.30 10.79 -18.77
CA GLY A 39 -5.73 12.08 -19.18
C GLY A 39 -5.78 13.19 -18.13
N GLY A 40 -6.15 12.86 -16.89
CA GLY A 40 -6.18 13.76 -15.74
C GLY A 40 -7.46 13.62 -14.91
N LEU A 41 -7.40 13.98 -13.64
CA LEU A 41 -8.60 14.18 -12.83
C LEU A 41 -9.20 15.57 -13.12
N PRO A 42 -10.54 15.70 -13.14
CA PRO A 42 -11.18 17.01 -13.05
C PRO A 42 -10.67 17.79 -11.83
N GLU A 43 -10.50 19.11 -11.94
CA GLU A 43 -9.87 19.95 -10.92
C GLU A 43 -10.47 19.75 -9.51
N GLY A 44 -11.80 19.68 -9.41
CA GLY A 44 -12.49 19.47 -8.14
C GLY A 44 -12.17 18.12 -7.48
N LEU A 45 -12.02 17.06 -8.28
CA LEU A 45 -11.61 15.75 -7.78
C LEU A 45 -10.12 15.71 -7.45
N GLY A 46 -9.27 16.42 -8.20
CA GLY A 46 -7.84 16.58 -7.88
C GLY A 46 -7.64 17.23 -6.50
N LYS A 47 -8.32 18.35 -6.24
CA LYS A 47 -8.28 19.06 -4.94
C LYS A 47 -8.75 18.21 -3.76
N PHE A 48 -9.58 17.22 -4.00
CA PHE A 48 -10.00 16.24 -3.00
C PHE A 48 -9.01 15.07 -2.89
N SER A 49 -8.56 14.51 -4.01
CA SER A 49 -7.73 13.29 -4.02
C SER A 49 -6.32 13.49 -3.51
N GLU A 50 -5.67 14.57 -3.93
CA GLU A 50 -4.26 14.84 -3.61
C GLU A 50 -3.96 14.88 -2.11
N PRO A 51 -4.71 15.65 -1.28
CA PRO A 51 -4.47 15.64 0.16
C PRO A 51 -4.77 14.28 0.81
N GLU A 52 -5.76 13.54 0.31
CA GLU A 52 -6.09 12.21 0.84
C GLU A 52 -5.03 11.17 0.50
N VAL A 53 -4.40 11.24 -0.69
CA VAL A 53 -3.24 10.42 -1.03
C VAL A 53 -2.06 10.75 -0.09
N ALA A 54 -1.78 12.03 0.15
CA ALA A 54 -0.71 12.44 1.05
C ALA A 54 -0.95 11.96 2.50
N LYS A 55 -2.18 12.12 3.02
CA LYS A 55 -2.56 11.60 4.34
C LYS A 55 -2.43 10.08 4.42
N THR A 56 -2.84 9.37 3.37
CA THR A 56 -2.72 7.92 3.30
C THR A 56 -1.27 7.48 3.44
N PHE A 57 -0.36 8.09 2.67
CA PHE A 57 1.07 7.74 2.76
C PHE A 57 1.70 8.11 4.11
N ALA A 58 1.32 9.26 4.69
CA ALA A 58 1.77 9.64 6.03
C ALA A 58 1.32 8.62 7.08
N TYR A 59 0.05 8.20 7.04
CA TYR A 59 -0.49 7.21 7.98
C TYR A 59 0.15 5.82 7.81
N ILE A 60 0.41 5.38 6.57
CA ILE A 60 1.15 4.14 6.31
C ILE A 60 2.56 4.23 6.88
N ALA A 61 3.26 5.34 6.66
CA ALA A 61 4.62 5.53 7.17
C ALA A 61 4.66 5.54 8.70
N GLU A 62 3.73 6.25 9.35
CA GLU A 62 3.55 6.24 10.80
C GLU A 62 3.27 4.83 11.33
N GLY A 63 2.39 4.08 10.65
CA GLY A 63 2.03 2.71 11.01
C GLY A 63 3.20 1.73 10.93
N VAL A 64 4.09 1.90 9.95
CA VAL A 64 5.33 1.11 9.85
C VAL A 64 6.34 1.54 10.93
N GLY A 65 6.39 2.84 11.23
CA GLY A 65 7.28 3.43 12.23
C GLY A 65 8.75 3.07 11.99
N GLU A 66 9.46 2.74 13.07
CA GLU A 66 10.87 2.29 13.01
C GLU A 66 11.01 0.81 12.59
N GLY A 67 9.90 0.08 12.51
CA GLY A 67 9.87 -1.35 12.23
C GLY A 67 9.99 -1.68 10.73
N PRO A 68 10.28 -2.96 10.40
CA PRO A 68 10.30 -3.38 9.01
C PRO A 68 8.90 -3.49 8.37
N TYR A 69 7.85 -3.75 9.17
CA TYR A 69 6.49 -4.09 8.73
C TYR A 69 5.42 -3.44 9.63
N LEU A 70 4.15 -3.44 9.20
CA LEU A 70 3.01 -2.77 9.88
C LEU A 70 2.73 -3.33 11.29
N MET A 71 3.00 -4.62 11.49
CA MET A 71 2.84 -5.31 12.79
C MET A 71 4.18 -5.52 13.50
N GLY A 72 5.16 -4.63 13.25
CA GLY A 72 6.49 -4.66 13.84
C GLY A 72 7.46 -5.57 13.08
N ALA A 73 8.09 -6.52 13.77
CA ALA A 73 9.19 -7.31 13.21
C ALA A 73 8.76 -8.44 12.25
N LYS A 74 7.49 -8.83 12.26
CA LYS A 74 6.99 -9.98 11.51
C LYS A 74 6.09 -9.52 10.37
N LEU A 75 6.34 -10.06 9.18
CA LEU A 75 5.45 -9.94 8.04
C LEU A 75 4.10 -10.61 8.34
N THR A 76 3.01 -9.91 8.01
CA THR A 76 1.63 -10.37 8.19
C THR A 76 0.81 -10.24 6.90
N LEU A 77 -0.45 -10.69 6.94
CA LEU A 77 -1.36 -10.53 5.79
C LEU A 77 -1.60 -9.05 5.48
N ALA A 78 -1.63 -8.18 6.50
CA ALA A 78 -1.74 -6.73 6.32
C ALA A 78 -0.65 -6.18 5.39
N ASP A 79 0.59 -6.61 5.57
CA ASP A 79 1.73 -6.21 4.72
C ASP A 79 1.60 -6.73 3.29
N ILE A 80 1.15 -7.98 3.15
CA ILE A 80 0.93 -8.60 1.84
C ILE A 80 -0.18 -7.85 1.08
N GLN A 81 -1.28 -7.53 1.74
CA GLN A 81 -2.38 -6.77 1.12
C GLN A 81 -1.95 -5.36 0.75
N MET A 82 -1.23 -4.68 1.65
CA MET A 82 -0.65 -3.36 1.41
C MET A 82 0.26 -3.34 0.17
N SER A 83 1.01 -4.43 -0.08
CA SER A 83 1.91 -4.53 -1.23
C SER A 83 1.22 -4.36 -2.59
N TYR A 84 -0.04 -4.80 -2.74
CA TYR A 84 -0.80 -4.63 -3.99
C TYR A 84 -1.16 -3.16 -4.22
N LEU A 85 -1.57 -2.47 -3.16
CA LEU A 85 -1.89 -1.04 -3.22
C LEU A 85 -0.64 -0.22 -3.52
N LEU A 86 0.49 -0.52 -2.87
CA LEU A 86 1.77 0.16 -3.11
C LEU A 86 2.32 -0.13 -4.50
N ALA A 87 2.17 -1.34 -5.04
CA ALA A 87 2.52 -1.64 -6.44
C ALA A 87 1.69 -0.78 -7.41
N THR A 88 0.40 -0.61 -7.13
CA THR A 88 -0.48 0.25 -7.94
C THR A 88 -0.05 1.71 -7.86
N ALA A 89 0.22 2.22 -6.66
CA ALA A 89 0.72 3.57 -6.45
C ALA A 89 2.08 3.80 -7.13
N GLU A 90 2.99 2.82 -7.05
CA GLU A 90 4.28 2.83 -7.75
C GLU A 90 4.07 2.91 -9.25
N SER A 91 3.20 2.10 -9.84
CA SER A 91 2.92 2.13 -11.28
C SER A 91 2.47 3.52 -11.76
N ALA A 92 1.65 4.22 -10.97
CA ALA A 92 1.20 5.59 -11.23
C ALA A 92 2.22 6.69 -10.86
N GLY A 93 3.38 6.32 -10.31
CA GLY A 93 4.44 7.25 -9.92
C GLY A 93 4.17 8.06 -8.68
N LEU A 94 3.26 7.59 -7.81
CA LEU A 94 2.86 8.31 -6.60
C LEU A 94 3.86 8.16 -5.44
N LEU A 95 4.74 7.17 -5.49
CA LEU A 95 5.73 6.93 -4.43
C LEU A 95 7.01 7.79 -4.54
N LYS A 96 7.20 8.54 -5.64
CA LYS A 96 8.46 9.26 -5.92
C LYS A 96 8.90 10.21 -4.80
N ASP A 97 7.94 10.86 -4.16
CA ASP A 97 8.17 11.84 -3.10
C ASP A 97 7.85 11.28 -1.71
N GLN A 98 7.76 9.94 -1.58
CA GLN A 98 7.37 9.24 -0.36
C GLN A 98 8.48 8.25 0.05
N PRO A 99 9.62 8.74 0.60
CA PRO A 99 10.80 7.92 0.83
C PRO A 99 10.55 6.79 1.84
N GLU A 100 9.79 7.06 2.91
CA GLU A 100 9.51 6.08 3.97
C GLU A 100 8.64 4.94 3.45
N VAL A 101 7.55 5.27 2.74
CA VAL A 101 6.66 4.29 2.10
C VAL A 101 7.37 3.52 1.00
N SER A 102 8.23 4.20 0.22
CA SER A 102 9.06 3.54 -0.79
C SER A 102 10.00 2.53 -0.15
N ALA A 103 10.71 2.92 0.93
CA ALA A 103 11.61 2.02 1.63
C ALA A 103 10.87 0.82 2.24
N TYR A 104 9.66 1.03 2.75
CA TYR A 104 8.79 -0.05 3.19
C TYR A 104 8.41 -0.99 2.03
N PHE A 105 7.99 -0.44 0.88
CA PHE A 105 7.66 -1.26 -0.27
C PHE A 105 8.86 -2.06 -0.82
N GLU A 106 10.06 -1.48 -0.82
CA GLU A 106 11.29 -2.21 -1.17
C GLU A 106 11.54 -3.41 -0.25
N ARG A 107 11.29 -3.26 1.06
CA ARG A 107 11.37 -4.40 2.01
C ARG A 107 10.38 -5.50 1.66
N LEU A 108 9.14 -5.15 1.29
CA LEU A 108 8.13 -6.12 0.84
C LEU A 108 8.56 -6.84 -0.44
N LYS A 109 9.11 -6.11 -1.42
CA LYS A 109 9.63 -6.69 -2.68
C LYS A 109 10.81 -7.63 -2.46
N ALA A 110 11.59 -7.42 -1.39
CA ALA A 110 12.71 -8.28 -1.02
C ALA A 110 12.30 -9.61 -0.35
N VAL A 111 11.02 -9.76 0.05
CA VAL A 111 10.54 -11.01 0.66
C VAL A 111 10.56 -12.14 -0.40
N PRO A 112 11.18 -13.31 -0.12
CA PRO A 112 11.26 -14.40 -1.09
C PRO A 112 9.89 -14.86 -1.62
N GLY A 113 8.86 -14.84 -0.76
CA GLY A 113 7.49 -15.16 -1.14
C GLY A 113 6.90 -14.17 -2.16
N TYR A 114 7.21 -12.87 -2.02
CA TYR A 114 6.82 -11.85 -2.99
C TYR A 114 7.46 -12.13 -4.35
N GLN A 115 8.79 -12.34 -4.37
CA GLN A 115 9.54 -12.61 -5.61
C GLN A 115 9.01 -13.86 -6.32
N LYS A 116 8.72 -14.92 -5.56
CA LYS A 116 8.14 -16.15 -6.13
C LYS A 116 6.73 -15.93 -6.68
N ALA A 117 5.92 -15.10 -6.03
CA ALA A 117 4.60 -14.74 -6.53
C ALA A 117 4.69 -13.99 -7.87
N ILE A 118 5.64 -13.06 -8.01
CA ILE A 118 5.88 -12.36 -9.29
C ILE A 118 6.37 -13.32 -10.38
N GLU A 119 7.28 -14.24 -10.04
CA GLU A 119 7.80 -15.23 -10.99
C GLU A 119 6.68 -16.10 -11.57
N ILE A 120 5.71 -16.49 -10.74
CA ILE A 120 4.60 -17.37 -11.13
C ILE A 120 3.45 -16.59 -11.78
N GLY A 121 3.03 -15.49 -11.16
CA GLY A 121 1.82 -14.75 -11.50
C GLY A 121 2.04 -13.51 -12.37
N GLY A 122 3.29 -13.09 -12.55
CA GLY A 122 3.65 -11.83 -13.20
C GLY A 122 3.57 -10.61 -12.28
N PRO A 123 3.82 -9.40 -12.83
CA PRO A 123 3.79 -8.15 -12.06
C PRO A 123 2.43 -7.86 -11.42
N LEU A 124 2.43 -7.31 -10.19
CA LEU A 124 1.19 -6.96 -9.46
C LEU A 124 0.41 -5.79 -10.07
N ALA A 125 1.08 -4.92 -10.83
CA ALA A 125 0.47 -3.79 -11.49
C ALA A 125 0.87 -3.77 -12.97
N PRO A 126 0.04 -3.18 -13.85
CA PRO A 126 0.38 -3.04 -15.26
C PRO A 126 1.70 -2.28 -15.43
N PRO A 127 2.53 -2.65 -16.42
CA PRO A 127 3.76 -1.92 -16.69
C PRO A 127 3.45 -0.46 -17.05
N ARG A 128 4.31 0.46 -16.61
CA ARG A 128 4.25 1.86 -17.03
C ARG A 128 4.32 1.92 -18.56
N ARG A 129 3.31 2.55 -19.17
CA ARG A 129 3.30 2.92 -20.58
C ARG A 129 3.89 4.32 -20.76
#